data_AF-A0A920E8V0-F1
#
_entry.id   AF-A0A920E8V0-F1
#
_cell.length_a   1.000
_cell.length_b   1.000
_cell.length_c   1.000
_cell.angle_alpha   90.00
_cell.angle_beta   90.00
_cell.angle_gamma   90.00
#
_symmetry.space_group_name_H-M   'P 1'
#
loop_
_entity.id
_entity.type
_entity.pdbx_description
1 polymer ?
#
loop_
_entity_poly.entity_id
_entity_poly.type
_entity_poly.pdbx_seq_one_letter_code
_entity_poly.pdbx_strand_id
1 'polypeptide(L)'
;MFKSMVIFILFTFLSLLSTSVFANTFYVKSYLLPVYQQTTGGQPFHQFRRGDQLQALQISREGWVQVKKGEVQGWVQQNRLSTKPVQSRISLTKRSLKPSVRKKRNVRVRTVMAAVGVKGLRDSKSEAFKETESDLNAIRELESLSPDAQESVDFILSANP
;
A
#
# COMPACT_ATOMS: atom_id res chain seq x y z
N MET A 1 -14.68 -32.18 -52.28
CA MET A 1 -13.49 -32.02 -51.41
C MET A 1 -13.38 -30.63 -50.79
N PHE A 2 -13.64 -29.53 -51.52
CA PHE A 2 -13.53 -28.16 -51.00
C PHE A 2 -14.37 -27.82 -49.75
N LYS A 3 -15.59 -28.36 -49.61
CA LYS A 3 -16.44 -28.12 -48.43
C LYS A 3 -15.82 -28.65 -47.11
N SER A 4 -15.15 -29.81 -47.15
CA SER A 4 -14.49 -30.40 -45.98
C SER A 4 -13.26 -29.58 -45.56
N MET A 5 -12.50 -29.10 -46.54
CA MET A 5 -11.32 -28.25 -46.31
C MET A 5 -11.68 -26.90 -45.68
N VAL A 6 -12.78 -26.28 -46.10
CA VAL A 6 -13.27 -25.02 -45.50
C VAL A 6 -13.75 -25.23 -44.06
N ILE A 7 -14.39 -26.36 -43.76
CA ILE A 7 -14.83 -26.70 -42.39
C ILE A 7 -13.63 -26.92 -41.46
N PHE A 8 -12.56 -27.57 -41.93
CA PHE A 8 -11.33 -27.72 -41.16
C PHE A 8 -10.62 -26.38 -40.90
N ILE A 9 -10.59 -25.48 -41.89
CA ILE A 9 -10.00 -24.13 -41.74
C ILE A 9 -10.85 -23.27 -40.78
N LEU A 10 -12.17 -23.38 -40.84
CA LEU A 10 -13.06 -22.66 -39.93
C LEU A 10 -12.93 -23.19 -38.49
N PHE A 11 -12.72 -24.50 -38.31
CA PHE A 11 -12.54 -25.12 -36.99
C PHE A 11 -11.20 -24.75 -36.35
N THR A 12 -10.11 -24.69 -37.12
CA THR A 12 -8.81 -24.24 -36.62
C THR A 12 -8.80 -22.74 -36.33
N PHE A 13 -9.50 -21.93 -37.12
CA PHE A 13 -9.65 -20.49 -36.84
C PHE A 13 -10.49 -20.24 -35.57
N LEU A 14 -11.52 -21.06 -35.33
CA LEU A 14 -12.38 -20.95 -34.15
C LEU A 14 -11.67 -21.41 -32.86
N SER A 15 -10.70 -22.33 -32.93
CA SER A 15 -9.91 -22.74 -31.75
C SER A 15 -8.86 -21.71 -31.31
N LEU A 16 -8.47 -20.79 -32.20
CA LEU A 16 -7.51 -19.71 -31.90
C LEU A 16 -8.13 -18.53 -31.14
N LEU A 17 -9.46 -18.40 -31.12
CA LEU A 17 -10.16 -17.28 -30.48
C LEU A 17 -10.36 -17.44 -28.95
N SER A 18 -10.00 -18.58 -28.36
CA SER A 18 -10.46 -18.97 -27.01
C SER A 18 -9.56 -18.56 -25.84
N THR A 19 -8.44 -17.85 -26.04
CA THR A 19 -7.59 -17.42 -24.92
C THR A 19 -7.92 -15.99 -24.50
N SER A 20 -9.07 -15.83 -23.83
CA SER A 20 -9.34 -14.61 -23.06
C SER A 20 -8.43 -14.59 -21.83
N VAL A 21 -7.24 -13.99 -21.99
CA VAL A 21 -6.38 -13.64 -20.87
C VAL A 21 -7.09 -12.52 -20.11
N PHE A 22 -7.82 -12.87 -19.05
CA PHE A 22 -8.35 -11.91 -18.10
C PHE A 22 -7.18 -11.25 -17.36
N ALA A 23 -6.58 -10.22 -17.96
CA ALA A 23 -5.47 -9.48 -17.38
C ALA A 23 -5.96 -8.54 -16.27
N ASN A 24 -6.34 -9.12 -15.13
CA ASN A 24 -6.61 -8.34 -13.94
C ASN A 24 -5.29 -7.79 -13.39
N THR A 25 -5.20 -6.47 -13.26
CA THR A 25 -4.02 -5.82 -12.70
C THR A 25 -4.09 -5.82 -11.17
N PHE A 26 -3.02 -6.26 -10.53
CA PHE A 26 -2.84 -6.20 -9.08
C PHE A 26 -1.60 -5.36 -8.74
N TYR A 27 -1.62 -4.83 -7.51
CA TYR A 27 -0.52 -4.09 -6.93
C TYR A 27 -0.01 -4.81 -5.68
N VAL A 28 1.30 -4.87 -5.51
CA VAL A 28 1.91 -5.50 -4.33
C VAL A 28 1.70 -4.63 -3.10
N LYS A 29 0.92 -5.12 -2.12
CA LYS A 29 0.64 -4.42 -0.86
C LYS A 29 1.73 -4.61 0.19
N SER A 30 2.34 -5.80 0.25
CA SER A 30 3.41 -6.11 1.21
C SER A 30 4.73 -5.42 0.83
N TYR A 31 5.63 -5.23 1.80
CA TYR A 31 6.96 -4.66 1.55
C TYR A 31 7.77 -5.52 0.58
N LEU A 32 7.83 -6.83 0.86
CA LEU A 32 8.40 -7.85 0.00
C LEU A 32 7.34 -8.91 -0.28
N LEU A 33 7.25 -9.31 -1.55
CA LEU A 33 6.35 -10.36 -2.00
C LEU A 33 7.15 -11.52 -2.60
N PRO A 34 7.37 -12.59 -1.83
CA PRO A 34 8.05 -13.77 -2.33
C PRO A 34 7.23 -14.44 -3.45
N VAL A 35 7.94 -14.85 -4.50
CA VAL A 35 7.39 -15.52 -5.68
C VAL A 35 7.85 -16.97 -5.68
N TYR A 36 6.90 -17.88 -5.87
CA TYR A 36 7.11 -19.32 -5.81
C TYR A 36 6.84 -19.97 -7.16
N GLN A 37 7.55 -21.06 -7.47
CA GLN A 37 7.30 -21.83 -8.69
C GLN A 37 5.94 -22.55 -8.62
N GLN A 38 5.51 -22.94 -7.42
CA GLN A 38 4.33 -23.77 -7.14
C GLN A 38 3.64 -23.28 -5.86
N THR A 39 2.36 -23.63 -5.67
CA THR A 39 1.55 -23.20 -4.52
C THR A 39 1.84 -23.96 -3.23
N THR A 40 2.48 -25.13 -3.31
CA THR A 40 2.59 -26.10 -2.20
C THR A 40 3.73 -25.79 -1.21
N GLY A 41 4.27 -24.57 -1.23
CA GLY A 41 5.36 -24.16 -0.34
C GLY A 41 6.72 -24.70 -0.80
N GLY A 42 7.65 -23.78 -1.05
CA GLY A 42 9.03 -24.04 -1.44
C GLY A 42 9.88 -22.81 -1.16
N GLN A 43 11.15 -22.80 -1.57
CA GLN A 43 11.95 -21.58 -1.47
C GLN A 43 11.51 -20.58 -2.55
N PRO A 44 11.34 -19.30 -2.21
CA PRO A 44 11.02 -18.29 -3.20
C PRO A 44 12.23 -18.05 -4.10
N PHE A 45 12.02 -17.99 -5.42
CA PHE A 45 13.09 -17.76 -6.40
C PHE A 45 13.22 -16.29 -6.79
N HIS A 46 12.21 -15.47 -6.47
CA HIS A 46 12.20 -14.03 -6.75
C HIS A 46 11.36 -13.30 -5.70
N GLN A 47 11.52 -11.98 -5.62
CA GLN A 47 10.74 -11.11 -4.74
C GLN A 47 10.33 -9.82 -5.44
N PHE A 48 9.03 -9.53 -5.47
CA PHE A 48 8.52 -8.23 -5.89
C PHE A 48 8.47 -7.24 -4.74
N ARG A 49 8.54 -5.95 -5.05
CA ARG A 49 8.51 -4.86 -4.07
C ARG A 49 7.12 -4.25 -3.96
N ARG A 50 6.84 -3.64 -2.82
CA ARG A 50 5.61 -2.87 -2.59
C ARG A 50 5.37 -1.84 -3.71
N GLY A 51 4.13 -1.76 -4.16
CA GLY A 51 3.72 -0.84 -5.22
C GLY A 51 3.92 -1.40 -6.63
N ASP A 52 4.64 -2.52 -6.79
CA ASP A 52 4.81 -3.17 -8.08
C ASP A 52 3.45 -3.53 -8.69
N GLN A 53 3.29 -3.21 -9.98
CA GLN A 53 2.14 -3.59 -10.77
C GLN A 53 2.39 -4.97 -11.40
N LEU A 54 1.45 -5.89 -11.17
CA LEU A 54 1.50 -7.28 -11.60
C LEU A 54 0.26 -7.62 -12.44
N GLN A 55 0.46 -8.44 -13.48
CA GLN A 55 -0.65 -9.01 -14.25
C GLN A 55 -1.04 -10.34 -13.62
N ALA A 56 -2.29 -10.52 -13.20
CA ALA A 56 -2.79 -11.83 -12.81
C ALA A 56 -3.16 -12.65 -14.05
N LEU A 57 -2.68 -13.89 -14.05
CA LEU A 57 -2.98 -14.90 -15.07
C LEU A 57 -4.05 -15.88 -14.58
N GLN A 58 -3.91 -16.33 -13.34
CA GLN A 58 -4.81 -17.32 -12.74
C GLN A 58 -4.96 -17.09 -11.24
N ILE A 59 -6.14 -17.41 -10.70
CA ILE A 59 -6.41 -17.41 -9.25
C ILE A 59 -6.80 -18.83 -8.85
N SER A 60 -6.05 -19.40 -7.89
CA SER A 60 -6.37 -20.68 -7.27
C SER A 60 -7.45 -20.50 -6.21
N ARG A 61 -8.23 -21.56 -5.95
CA ARG A 61 -9.23 -21.60 -4.87
C ARG A 61 -8.59 -21.49 -3.47
N GLU A 62 -7.31 -21.80 -3.36
CA GLU A 62 -6.55 -21.79 -2.10
C GLU A 62 -5.93 -20.41 -1.77
N GLY A 63 -6.32 -19.35 -2.49
CA GLY A 63 -5.83 -17.99 -2.23
C GLY A 63 -4.45 -17.70 -2.83
N TRP A 64 -4.02 -18.48 -3.82
CA TRP A 64 -2.83 -18.21 -4.62
C TRP A 64 -3.18 -17.53 -5.93
N VAL A 65 -2.32 -16.62 -6.38
CA VAL A 65 -2.46 -15.93 -7.67
C VAL A 65 -1.20 -16.17 -8.47
N GLN A 66 -1.35 -16.64 -9.70
CA GLN A 66 -0.27 -16.67 -10.66
C GLN A 66 -0.15 -15.28 -11.29
N VAL A 67 1.02 -14.68 -11.13
CA VAL A 67 1.31 -13.32 -11.58
C VAL A 67 2.45 -13.29 -12.58
N LYS A 68 2.46 -12.27 -13.44
CA LYS A 68 3.54 -11.98 -14.39
C LYS A 68 3.93 -10.51 -14.33
N LYS A 69 5.23 -10.25 -14.33
CA LYS A 69 5.83 -8.92 -14.49
C LYS A 69 7.17 -9.07 -15.23
N GLY A 70 7.23 -8.56 -16.47
CA GLY A 70 8.37 -8.78 -17.36
C GLY A 70 8.58 -10.27 -17.65
N GLU A 71 9.80 -10.75 -17.41
CA GLU A 71 10.19 -12.16 -17.58
C GLU A 71 9.83 -13.04 -16.37
N VAL A 72 9.52 -12.43 -15.22
CA VAL A 72 9.21 -13.17 -14.00
C VAL A 72 7.72 -13.56 -13.99
N GLN A 73 7.47 -14.86 -13.89
CA GLN A 73 6.14 -15.44 -13.71
C GLN A 73 6.17 -16.47 -12.59
N GLY A 74 5.19 -16.42 -11.68
CA GLY A 74 5.10 -17.39 -10.59
C GLY A 74 3.89 -17.17 -9.70
N TRP A 75 3.81 -17.92 -8.62
CA TRP A 75 2.72 -17.91 -7.66
C TRP A 75 3.03 -17.01 -6.47
N VAL A 76 2.04 -16.21 -6.09
CA VAL A 76 2.07 -15.33 -4.93
C VAL A 76 0.79 -15.45 -4.12
N GLN A 77 0.85 -15.08 -2.85
CA GLN A 77 -0.30 -15.09 -1.95
C GLN A 77 -1.24 -13.91 -2.23
N GLN A 78 -2.52 -14.19 -2.46
CA GLN A 78 -3.53 -13.18 -2.84
C GLN A 78 -3.69 -12.10 -1.77
N ASN A 79 -3.59 -12.46 -0.49
CA ASN A 79 -3.75 -11.53 0.64
C ASN A 79 -2.67 -10.43 0.69
N ARG A 80 -1.57 -10.59 -0.06
CA ARG A 80 -0.49 -9.60 -0.20
C ARG A 80 -0.67 -8.70 -1.41
N LEU A 81 -1.73 -8.88 -2.18
CA LEU A 81 -2.06 -8.07 -3.35
C LEU A 81 -3.21 -7.09 -3.05
N SER A 82 -3.29 -6.03 -3.84
CA SER A 82 -4.42 -5.10 -3.85
C SER A 82 -4.85 -4.82 -5.28
N THR A 83 -6.14 -4.67 -5.51
CA THR A 83 -6.69 -4.21 -6.80
C THR A 83 -6.47 -2.70 -7.01
N LYS A 84 -6.15 -1.97 -5.93
CA LYS A 84 -5.90 -0.53 -5.97
C LYS A 84 -4.40 -0.25 -5.82
N PRO A 85 -3.88 0.80 -6.49
CA PRO A 85 -2.49 1.20 -6.31
C PRO A 85 -2.22 1.49 -4.84
N VAL A 86 -1.08 1.04 -4.37
CA VAL A 86 -0.67 1.24 -2.98
C VAL A 86 -0.29 2.70 -2.81
N GLN A 87 -1.02 3.40 -1.94
CA GLN A 87 -0.61 4.72 -1.52
C GLN A 87 0.69 4.58 -0.73
N SER A 88 1.74 5.24 -1.23
CA SER A 88 3.07 5.19 -0.63
C SER A 88 3.07 5.76 0.79
N ARG A 89 2.20 6.74 1.09
CA ARG A 89 2.12 7.39 2.40
C ARG A 89 0.70 7.85 2.74
N ILE A 90 0.31 7.66 4.00
CA ILE A 90 -0.87 8.32 4.57
C ILE A 90 -0.36 9.63 5.17
N SER A 91 -0.58 10.75 4.49
CA SER A 91 -0.32 12.07 5.10
C SER A 91 -1.49 12.43 6.01
N LEU A 92 -1.19 12.55 7.30
CA LEU A 92 -2.14 13.00 8.32
C LEU A 92 -2.45 14.48 8.11
N THR A 93 -1.51 15.27 7.56
CA THR A 93 -1.74 16.68 7.22
C THR A 93 -2.67 16.85 6.02
N LYS A 94 -2.60 15.99 4.99
CA LYS A 94 -3.49 16.05 3.81
C LYS A 94 -4.89 15.52 4.08
N ARG A 95 -5.03 14.58 5.03
CA ARG A 95 -6.33 14.10 5.47
C ARG A 95 -6.98 15.24 6.26
N SER A 96 -8.00 15.89 5.70
CA SER A 96 -8.85 16.82 6.45
C SER A 96 -9.38 16.08 7.68
N LEU A 97 -8.71 16.29 8.82
CA LEU A 97 -9.17 15.79 10.10
C LEU A 97 -10.45 16.57 10.35
N LYS A 98 -11.60 15.94 10.06
CA LYS A 98 -12.90 16.54 10.37
C LYS A 98 -12.81 17.02 11.81
N PRO A 99 -13.11 18.29 12.10
CA PRO A 99 -12.93 18.89 13.43
C PRO A 99 -13.85 18.27 14.49
N SER A 100 -14.48 17.12 14.26
CA SER A 100 -15.31 16.38 15.21
C SER A 100 -14.53 15.90 16.44
N VAL A 101 -13.19 15.91 16.42
CA VAL A 101 -12.35 15.71 17.62
C VAL A 101 -12.30 16.98 18.51
N ARG A 102 -13.02 18.06 18.16
CA ARG A 102 -13.17 19.26 19.02
C ARG A 102 -13.82 18.99 20.38
N LYS A 103 -14.46 17.84 20.60
CA LYS A 103 -15.26 17.58 21.83
C LYS A 103 -14.54 16.68 22.85
N LYS A 104 -13.37 17.12 23.32
CA LYS A 104 -12.95 17.06 24.72
C LYS A 104 -11.53 17.63 24.79
N ARG A 105 -11.43 18.94 25.03
CA ARG A 105 -10.16 19.61 25.39
C ARG A 105 -9.41 18.71 26.38
N ASN A 106 -8.18 18.31 26.05
CA ASN A 106 -7.39 17.42 26.88
C ASN A 106 -7.26 18.04 28.28
N VAL A 107 -7.57 17.28 29.35
CA VAL A 107 -7.56 17.80 30.73
C VAL A 107 -6.20 18.43 31.07
N ARG A 108 -5.11 17.84 30.56
CA ARG A 108 -3.74 18.35 30.71
C ARG A 108 -3.56 19.75 30.13
N VAL A 109 -4.11 20.02 28.95
CA VAL A 109 -4.03 21.34 28.30
C VAL A 109 -4.79 22.39 29.13
N ARG A 110 -5.94 22.02 29.72
CA ARG A 110 -6.67 22.93 30.63
C ARG A 110 -5.87 23.28 31.86
N THR A 111 -5.25 22.28 32.50
CA THR A 111 -4.46 22.48 33.72
C THR A 111 -3.23 23.35 33.46
N VAL A 112 -2.52 23.10 32.35
CA VAL A 112 -1.36 23.91 31.96
C VAL A 112 -1.79 25.35 31.65
N MET A 113 -2.84 25.56 30.85
CA MET A 113 -3.33 26.91 30.53
C MET A 113 -3.82 27.67 31.78
N ALA A 114 -4.49 26.99 32.70
CA ALA A 114 -4.90 27.58 33.98
C ALA A 114 -3.69 27.99 34.83
N ALA A 115 -2.68 27.13 34.95
CA ALA A 115 -1.47 27.42 35.71
C ALA A 115 -0.65 28.58 35.11
N VAL A 116 -0.51 28.61 33.78
CA VAL A 116 0.20 29.69 33.05
C VAL A 116 -0.58 31.01 33.17
N GLY A 117 -1.91 30.96 33.17
CA GLY A 117 -2.77 32.14 33.37
C GLY A 117 -2.66 32.73 34.79
N VAL A 118 -2.57 31.90 35.83
CA VAL A 118 -2.42 32.36 37.23
C VAL A 118 -1.02 32.93 37.48
N LYS A 119 0.02 32.43 36.79
CA LYS A 119 1.40 32.89 36.98
C LYS A 119 1.71 34.25 36.33
N GLY A 120 0.72 34.93 35.73
CA GLY A 120 0.89 36.28 35.16
C GLY A 120 1.81 36.34 33.94
N LEU A 121 2.24 35.20 33.40
CA LEU A 121 3.14 35.08 32.24
C LEU A 121 2.45 35.35 30.90
N ARG A 122 1.30 36.04 30.93
CA ARG A 122 0.50 36.32 29.74
C ARG A 122 0.92 37.66 29.17
N ASP A 123 2.09 37.68 28.53
CA ASP A 123 2.52 38.82 27.74
C ASP A 123 1.42 39.17 26.73
N SER A 124 1.14 40.46 26.56
CA SER A 124 0.08 41.02 25.70
C SER A 124 0.21 40.67 24.21
N LYS A 125 1.27 39.93 23.85
CA LYS A 125 1.56 39.36 22.53
C LYS A 125 1.36 37.84 22.46
N SER A 126 0.80 37.21 23.49
CA SER A 126 0.56 35.77 23.53
C SER A 126 -0.52 35.43 22.50
N GLU A 127 -0.09 35.09 21.28
CA GLU A 127 -0.92 34.43 20.29
C GLU A 127 -1.74 33.35 20.99
N ALA A 128 -3.06 33.35 20.77
CA ALA A 128 -3.95 32.36 21.35
C ALA A 128 -3.33 30.99 21.12
N PHE A 129 -2.99 30.25 22.20
CA PHE A 129 -2.36 28.93 22.10
C PHE A 129 -3.21 28.05 21.19
N LYS A 130 -2.78 27.91 19.94
CA LYS A 130 -3.48 27.10 18.95
C LYS A 130 -3.05 25.66 19.22
N GLU A 131 -3.80 25.03 20.12
CA GLU A 131 -3.62 23.66 20.62
C GLU A 131 -3.29 22.65 19.51
N THR A 132 -3.79 22.86 18.29
CA THR A 132 -3.59 21.95 17.16
C THR A 132 -2.50 22.40 16.18
N GLU A 133 -2.06 23.66 16.19
CA GLU A 133 -1.10 24.16 15.19
C GLU A 133 0.32 23.64 15.45
N SER A 134 0.75 23.63 16.71
CA SER A 134 2.03 23.05 17.12
C SER A 134 2.11 21.55 16.77
N ASP A 135 1.07 20.79 17.10
CA ASP A 135 1.00 19.35 16.81
C ASP A 135 0.99 19.08 15.30
N LEU A 136 0.25 19.88 14.51
CA LEU A 136 0.24 19.76 13.05
C LEU A 136 1.60 20.12 12.43
N ASN A 137 2.32 21.08 13.01
CA ASN A 137 3.66 21.45 12.55
C ASN A 137 4.67 20.34 12.83
N ALA A 138 4.65 19.75 14.02
CA ALA A 138 5.50 18.59 14.36
C ALA A 138 5.20 17.39 13.45
N ILE A 139 3.92 17.11 13.17
CA ILE A 139 3.53 16.06 12.21
C ILE A 139 4.05 16.39 10.81
N ARG A 140 3.97 17.65 10.37
CA ARG A 140 4.46 18.06 9.05
C ARG A 140 5.98 17.94 8.95
N GLU A 141 6.69 18.28 10.01
CA GLU A 141 8.15 18.11 10.12
C GLU A 141 8.53 16.63 10.05
N LEU A 142 7.85 15.75 10.82
CA LEU A 142 8.02 14.31 10.73
C LEU A 142 7.71 13.75 9.33
N GLU A 143 6.65 14.24 8.68
CA GLU A 143 6.32 13.86 7.31
C GLU A 143 7.37 14.36 6.29
N SER A 144 8.09 15.45 6.59
CA SER A 144 9.18 15.98 5.75
C SER A 144 10.51 15.22 5.94
N LEU A 145 10.77 14.70 7.13
CA LEU A 145 11.94 13.88 7.46
C LEU A 145 11.89 12.49 6.82
N SER A 146 10.83 12.20 6.05
CA SER A 146 10.39 10.87 5.66
C SER A 146 11.53 9.89 5.36
N PRO A 147 11.73 8.87 6.21
CA PRO A 147 12.68 7.82 5.88
C PRO A 147 12.17 7.10 4.63
N ASP A 148 13.11 6.71 3.76
CA ASP A 148 12.74 5.93 2.59
C ASP A 148 12.13 4.59 3.05
N ALA A 149 11.14 4.10 2.28
CA ALA A 149 10.48 2.85 2.65
C ALA A 149 11.47 1.67 2.64
N GLN A 150 12.50 1.75 1.79
CA GLN A 150 13.58 0.78 1.76
C GLN A 150 14.50 0.93 2.96
N GLU A 151 14.92 2.16 3.28
CA GLU A 151 15.75 2.47 4.45
C GLU A 151 15.11 1.98 5.76
N SER A 152 13.79 2.09 5.87
CA SER A 152 13.04 1.57 7.02
C SER A 152 13.10 0.04 7.12
N VAL A 153 13.04 -0.66 5.99
CA VAL A 153 13.15 -2.13 5.94
C VAL A 153 14.59 -2.55 6.25
N ASP A 154 15.57 -1.89 5.65
CA ASP A 154 16.99 -2.17 5.84
C ASP A 154 17.39 -1.94 7.30
N PHE A 155 16.85 -0.89 7.96
CA PHE A 155 17.01 -0.68 9.40
C PHE A 155 16.48 -1.85 10.23
N ILE A 156 15.24 -2.30 9.97
CA ILE A 156 14.62 -3.41 10.71
C ILE A 156 15.40 -4.71 10.50
N LEU A 157 15.88 -4.97 9.28
CA LEU A 157 16.68 -6.14 8.95
C LEU A 157 18.07 -6.07 9.57
N SER A 158 18.69 -4.89 9.65
CA SER A 158 19.98 -4.69 10.32
C SER A 158 19.92 -4.90 11.83
N ALA A 159 18.73 -4.74 12.44
CA ALA A 159 18.52 -4.86 13.88
C ALA A 159 18.22 -6.30 14.36
N ASN A 160 18.04 -7.26 13.44
CA ASN A 160 17.88 -8.68 13.76
C ASN A 160 18.96 -9.49 13.02
N PRO A 161 20.13 -9.76 13.66
CA PRO A 161 21.18 -10.59 13.09
C PRO A 161 20.75 -12.06 12.92
#